data_AF-A0A1Q6F8Q3-F1
#
_entry.id   AF-A0A1Q6F8Q3-F1
#
_cell.length_a   1.000
_cell.length_b   1.000
_cell.length_c   1.000
_cell.angle_alpha   90.00
_cell.angle_beta   90.00
_cell.angle_gamma   90.00
#
_symmetry.space_group_name_H-M   'P 1'
#
loop_
_entity.id
_entity.type
_entity.pdbx_description
1 polymer ?
#
loop_
_entity_poly.entity_id
_entity_poly.type
_entity_poly.pdbx_seq_one_letter_code
_entity_poly.pdbx_strand_id
1 'polypeptide(L)'
;MSGIAGYADFGQKYTFTARPRALRLRYKANVGNITSLGLKQGELTTDDVDPASIYVCITDWTARHSVHSGLGVTVDQINPFDPITDASTDEGPVIAFGTSTIEENSNGWIEKTIHLIYRDTEKRPADGNYSLVISFASSKYGDYLCGNPDNELYIDDIEWVY
;
A
#
# COMPACT_ATOMS: atom_id res chain seq x y z
N MET A 1 13.09 7.22 26.31
CA MET A 1 13.60 7.12 24.93
C MET A 1 12.52 7.66 24.02
N SER A 2 12.82 8.66 23.19
CA SER A 2 11.92 9.06 22.09
C SER A 2 11.89 7.89 21.11
N GLY A 3 10.72 7.28 20.90
CA GLY A 3 10.57 6.10 20.05
C GLY A 3 10.96 6.38 18.60
N ILE A 4 11.37 5.34 17.86
CA ILE A 4 11.69 5.36 16.43
C ILE A 4 10.38 5.32 15.62
N ALA A 5 9.40 6.12 16.05
CA ALA A 5 8.13 6.27 15.37
C ALA A 5 8.26 7.32 14.26
N GLY A 6 7.58 7.09 13.16
CA GLY A 6 7.67 7.91 11.96
C GLY A 6 6.31 8.13 11.32
N TYR A 7 6.32 9.02 10.32
CA TYR A 7 5.19 9.25 9.45
C TYR A 7 5.58 8.91 8.02
N ALA A 8 4.69 8.23 7.30
CA ALA A 8 4.74 8.11 5.86
C ALA A 8 3.60 8.92 5.25
N ASP A 9 3.93 9.87 4.39
CA ASP A 9 2.93 10.74 3.76
C ASP A 9 2.57 10.22 2.37
N PHE A 10 1.35 9.76 2.19
CA PHE A 10 0.83 9.30 0.91
C PHE A 10 0.20 10.44 0.10
N GLY A 11 0.22 10.28 -1.23
CA GLY A 11 -0.34 11.24 -2.16
C GLY A 11 0.74 12.00 -2.93
N GLN A 12 0.61 12.00 -4.25
CA GLN A 12 1.37 12.81 -5.19
C GLN A 12 0.41 13.52 -6.13
N LYS A 13 0.76 14.75 -6.53
CA LYS A 13 0.03 15.45 -7.59
C LYS A 13 0.40 14.81 -8.92
N TYR A 14 -0.60 14.34 -9.64
CA TYR A 14 -0.44 13.70 -10.93
C TYR A 14 -1.49 14.25 -11.91
N THR A 15 -1.03 14.63 -13.10
CA THR A 15 -1.93 15.15 -14.15
C THR A 15 -2.79 14.02 -14.70
N PHE A 16 -4.06 14.01 -14.32
CA PHE A 16 -5.02 12.99 -14.71
C PHE A 16 -5.60 13.28 -16.10
N THR A 17 -4.88 12.88 -17.15
CA THR A 17 -5.29 13.12 -18.55
C THR A 17 -6.31 12.11 -19.07
N ALA A 18 -6.26 10.87 -18.57
CA ALA A 18 -7.15 9.78 -18.94
C ALA A 18 -7.36 8.85 -17.75
N ARG A 19 -8.44 8.05 -17.79
CA ARG A 19 -8.76 7.05 -16.76
C ARG A 19 -7.97 5.76 -17.02
N PRO A 20 -6.96 5.41 -16.19
CA PRO A 20 -6.33 4.10 -16.29
C PRO A 20 -7.30 3.00 -15.85
N ARG A 21 -7.24 1.82 -16.48
CA ARG A 21 -7.96 0.61 -16.07
C ARG A 21 -7.13 -0.33 -15.21
N ALA A 22 -5.81 -0.20 -15.23
CA ALA A 22 -4.90 -1.00 -14.42
C ALA A 22 -3.52 -0.34 -14.28
N LEU A 23 -2.75 -0.80 -13.30
CA LEU A 23 -1.30 -0.59 -13.20
C LEU A 23 -0.60 -1.89 -13.62
N ARG A 24 0.27 -1.84 -14.62
CA ARG A 24 1.16 -2.96 -14.97
C ARG A 24 2.55 -2.69 -14.41
N LEU A 25 3.19 -3.75 -13.91
CA LEU A 25 4.54 -3.71 -13.34
C LEU A 25 5.19 -5.08 -13.45
N ARG A 26 6.50 -5.13 -13.18
CA ARG A 26 7.22 -6.37 -12.89
C ARG A 26 7.65 -6.41 -11.43
N TYR A 27 7.64 -7.60 -10.85
CA TYR A 27 8.18 -7.80 -9.50
C TYR A 27 9.06 -9.04 -9.39
N LYS A 28 9.94 -9.02 -8.38
CA LYS A 28 10.57 -10.19 -7.77
C LYS A 28 10.33 -10.12 -6.27
N ALA A 29 9.97 -11.22 -5.67
CA ALA A 29 9.73 -11.32 -4.24
C ALA A 29 10.39 -12.57 -3.65
N ASN A 30 10.88 -12.41 -2.44
CA ASN A 30 11.25 -13.48 -1.54
C ASN A 30 10.48 -13.21 -0.23
N VAL A 31 9.53 -14.08 0.09
CA VAL A 31 8.64 -13.96 1.24
C VAL A 31 8.74 -15.23 2.10
N GLY A 32 8.75 -15.04 3.41
CA GLY A 32 8.77 -16.12 4.38
C GLY A 32 7.63 -16.00 5.38
N ASN A 33 7.65 -16.90 6.35
CA ASN A 33 6.74 -16.84 7.48
C ASN A 33 7.04 -15.65 8.39
N ILE A 34 6.03 -15.16 9.10
CA ILE A 34 6.17 -14.10 10.08
C ILE A 34 7.15 -14.53 11.19
N THR A 35 8.12 -13.68 11.52
CA THR A 35 9.06 -13.91 12.63
C THR A 35 8.86 -12.93 13.80
N SER A 36 8.26 -11.77 13.53
CA SER A 36 7.82 -10.80 14.54
C SER A 36 6.32 -10.57 14.41
N LEU A 37 5.56 -10.76 15.49
CA LEU A 37 4.12 -10.53 15.49
C LEU A 37 3.72 -9.08 15.76
N GLY A 38 4.61 -8.26 16.33
CA GLY A 38 4.35 -6.86 16.64
C GLY A 38 2.98 -6.62 17.30
N LEU A 39 2.23 -5.65 16.77
CA LEU A 39 0.89 -5.29 17.20
C LEU A 39 -0.21 -6.23 16.67
N LYS A 40 0.15 -7.26 15.89
CA LYS A 40 -0.78 -8.29 15.38
C LYS A 40 -0.79 -9.57 16.21
N GLN A 41 -0.16 -9.56 17.39
CA GLN A 41 -0.20 -10.68 18.32
C GLN A 41 -1.65 -11.02 18.71
N GLY A 42 -2.04 -12.29 18.52
CA GLY A 42 -3.41 -12.77 18.77
C GLY A 42 -4.33 -12.74 17.55
N GLU A 43 -3.94 -12.05 16.48
CA GLU A 43 -4.60 -12.11 15.16
C GLU A 43 -3.85 -13.03 14.19
N LEU A 44 -2.51 -13.01 14.25
CA LEU A 44 -1.60 -13.79 13.40
C LEU A 44 -0.65 -14.62 14.24
N THR A 45 -0.01 -15.60 13.60
CA THR A 45 0.96 -16.53 14.16
C THR A 45 2.23 -16.58 13.33
N THR A 46 3.30 -17.19 13.86
CA THR A 46 4.55 -17.40 13.12
C THR A 46 4.45 -18.50 12.06
N ASP A 47 3.33 -19.22 12.01
CA ASP A 47 3.05 -20.19 10.95
C ASP A 47 2.42 -19.53 9.72
N ASP A 48 1.93 -18.29 9.86
CA ASP A 48 1.40 -17.50 8.76
C ASP A 48 2.52 -16.90 7.92
N VAL A 49 2.30 -16.83 6.61
CA VAL A 49 3.18 -16.13 5.66
C VAL A 49 3.12 -14.63 5.95
N ASP A 50 4.27 -13.94 5.88
CA ASP A 50 4.32 -12.48 5.79
C ASP A 50 4.32 -12.09 4.30
N PRO A 51 3.18 -11.70 3.73
CA PRO A 51 3.14 -11.44 2.32
C PRO A 51 3.63 -10.04 1.99
N ALA A 52 4.20 -9.86 0.80
CA ALA A 52 4.41 -8.53 0.26
C ALA A 52 3.07 -7.94 -0.23
N SER A 53 2.95 -6.62 -0.20
CA SER A 53 1.74 -5.90 -0.63
C SER A 53 2.07 -4.79 -1.60
N ILE A 54 1.17 -4.62 -2.57
CA ILE A 54 1.20 -3.57 -3.57
C ILE A 54 -0.18 -2.96 -3.63
N TYR A 55 -0.28 -1.64 -3.60
CA TYR A 55 -1.51 -0.96 -3.94
C TYR A 55 -1.29 0.33 -4.71
N VAL A 56 -2.32 0.71 -5.46
CA VAL A 56 -2.39 1.95 -6.22
C VAL A 56 -3.77 2.57 -6.02
N CYS A 57 -3.82 3.88 -5.83
CA CYS A 57 -5.06 4.63 -5.68
C CYS A 57 -5.06 5.84 -6.61
N ILE A 58 -6.23 6.10 -7.19
CA ILE A 58 -6.59 7.41 -7.74
C ILE A 58 -7.41 8.12 -6.68
N THR A 59 -6.94 9.28 -6.24
CA THR A 59 -7.52 10.03 -5.11
C THR A 59 -7.95 11.42 -5.54
N ASP A 60 -8.77 12.09 -4.74
CA ASP A 60 -9.07 13.51 -4.89
C ASP A 60 -8.80 14.22 -3.56
N TRP A 61 -7.53 14.22 -3.16
CA TRP A 61 -7.11 14.66 -1.84
C TRP A 61 -6.57 16.09 -1.85
N THR A 62 -7.02 16.89 -0.90
CA THR A 62 -6.61 18.30 -0.73
C THR A 62 -5.23 18.44 -0.08
N ALA A 63 -4.77 17.41 0.65
CA ALA A 63 -3.44 17.31 1.26
C ALA A 63 -2.89 15.88 1.11
N ARG A 64 -1.63 15.66 1.53
CA ARG A 64 -1.08 14.30 1.67
C ARG A 64 -1.72 13.62 2.87
N HIS A 65 -1.97 12.32 2.77
CA HIS A 65 -2.49 11.51 3.86
C HIS A 65 -1.33 10.91 4.68
N SER A 66 -1.22 11.27 5.95
CA SER A 66 -0.13 10.83 6.82
C SER A 66 -0.50 9.58 7.61
N VAL A 67 0.25 8.49 7.45
CA VAL A 67 0.15 7.30 8.29
C VAL A 67 1.30 7.24 9.30
N HIS A 68 1.00 6.79 10.52
CA HIS A 68 1.88 6.78 11.67
C HIS A 68 2.12 5.35 12.14
N SER A 69 3.40 5.01 12.30
CA SER A 69 3.84 3.70 12.78
C SER A 69 5.24 3.78 13.39
N GLY A 70 5.61 2.79 14.18
CA GLY A 70 6.98 2.51 14.57
C GLY A 70 7.14 2.03 16.00
N LEU A 71 8.39 1.91 16.44
CA LEU A 71 8.71 1.37 17.75
C LEU A 71 8.20 2.28 18.87
N GLY A 72 7.39 1.71 19.75
CA GLY A 72 6.77 2.40 20.89
C GLY A 72 5.36 2.95 20.61
N VAL A 73 4.84 2.77 19.39
CA VAL A 73 3.44 3.07 19.05
C VAL A 73 2.56 1.90 19.49
N THR A 74 1.40 2.18 20.09
CA THR A 74 0.40 1.18 20.47
C THR A 74 -0.65 0.96 19.38
N VAL A 75 -1.47 -0.09 19.50
CA VAL A 75 -2.56 -0.39 18.55
C VAL A 75 -3.56 0.77 18.40
N ASP A 76 -3.79 1.55 19.48
CA ASP A 76 -4.70 2.70 19.46
C ASP A 76 -4.07 3.97 18.87
N GLN A 77 -2.76 3.94 18.57
CA GLN A 77 -2.00 5.09 18.08
C GLN A 77 -1.59 4.97 16.61
N ILE A 78 -1.53 3.75 16.07
CA ILE A 78 -1.29 3.54 14.64
C ILE A 78 -2.52 3.99 13.83
N ASN A 79 -2.29 4.49 12.62
CA ASN A 79 -3.35 4.79 11.65
C ASN A 79 -2.94 4.28 10.26
N PRO A 80 -2.90 2.95 10.06
CA PRO A 80 -2.60 2.36 8.78
C PRO A 80 -3.70 2.71 7.78
N PHE A 81 -3.33 2.85 6.51
CA PHE A 81 -4.25 3.12 5.42
C PHE A 81 -4.49 1.84 4.60
N ASP A 82 -5.75 1.43 4.47
CA ASP A 82 -6.18 0.32 3.62
C ASP A 82 -7.17 0.83 2.55
N PRO A 83 -6.77 0.89 1.27
CA PRO A 83 -7.63 1.43 0.22
C PRO A 83 -8.88 0.58 -0.07
N ILE A 84 -8.93 -0.67 0.41
CA ILE A 84 -10.11 -1.54 0.28
C ILE A 84 -11.23 -1.05 1.21
N THR A 85 -10.90 -0.67 2.44
CA THR A 85 -11.87 -0.25 3.47
C THR A 85 -11.99 1.26 3.58
N ASP A 86 -10.91 2.00 3.35
CA ASP A 86 -10.83 3.44 3.52
C ASP A 86 -11.26 4.15 2.24
N ALA A 87 -12.56 4.15 1.98
CA ALA A 87 -13.14 4.80 0.80
C ALA A 87 -12.94 6.34 0.77
N SER A 88 -12.68 6.94 1.93
CA SER A 88 -12.35 8.36 2.08
C SER A 88 -11.46 8.58 3.30
N THR A 89 -10.62 9.60 3.22
CA THR A 89 -9.86 10.16 4.33
C THR A 89 -10.35 11.58 4.62
N ASP A 90 -9.77 12.24 5.63
CA ASP A 90 -10.05 13.65 5.92
C ASP A 90 -9.64 14.56 4.76
N GLU A 91 -8.61 14.18 4.00
CA GLU A 91 -8.12 14.95 2.85
C GLU A 91 -9.01 14.80 1.61
N GLY A 92 -9.80 13.72 1.52
CA GLY A 92 -10.78 13.50 0.47
C GLY A 92 -11.00 12.03 0.10
N PRO A 93 -11.75 11.76 -0.99
CA PRO A 93 -12.12 10.40 -1.36
C PRO A 93 -11.05 9.65 -2.15
N VAL A 94 -11.10 8.33 -2.04
CA VAL A 94 -10.43 7.39 -2.95
C VAL A 94 -11.39 7.10 -4.11
N ILE A 95 -11.09 7.60 -5.30
CA ILE A 95 -11.92 7.43 -6.51
C ILE A 95 -11.81 5.99 -7.04
N ALA A 96 -10.58 5.47 -7.09
CA ALA A 96 -10.31 4.11 -7.54
C ALA A 96 -9.13 3.53 -6.78
N PHE A 97 -9.09 2.21 -6.66
CA PHE A 97 -8.00 1.50 -6.04
C PHE A 97 -7.73 0.17 -6.73
N GLY A 98 -6.51 -0.33 -6.62
CA GLY A 98 -6.15 -1.68 -7.01
C GLY A 98 -5.11 -2.22 -6.04
N THR A 99 -5.25 -3.48 -5.64
CA THR A 99 -4.36 -4.11 -4.66
C THR A 99 -3.84 -5.45 -5.18
N SER A 100 -2.64 -5.84 -4.77
CA SER A 100 -2.14 -7.19 -4.91
C SER A 100 -1.34 -7.60 -3.69
N THR A 101 -1.52 -8.85 -3.28
CA THR A 101 -0.70 -9.54 -2.30
C THR A 101 0.21 -10.53 -3.02
N ILE A 102 1.43 -10.73 -2.53
CA ILE A 102 2.37 -11.74 -3.02
C ILE A 102 2.74 -12.63 -1.85
N GLU A 103 2.32 -13.89 -1.91
CA GLU A 103 2.47 -14.88 -0.82
C GLU A 103 3.49 -15.98 -1.17
N GLU A 104 4.09 -15.91 -2.37
CA GLU A 104 5.01 -16.91 -2.87
C GLU A 104 6.30 -16.28 -3.41
N ASN A 105 7.38 -17.06 -3.33
CA ASN A 105 8.67 -16.69 -3.89
C ASN A 105 8.61 -16.66 -5.42
N SER A 106 9.20 -15.63 -6.00
CA SER A 106 9.35 -15.53 -7.45
C SER A 106 10.59 -16.28 -7.94
N ASN A 107 10.48 -17.01 -9.05
CA ASN A 107 11.64 -17.53 -9.78
C ASN A 107 11.94 -16.62 -10.99
N GLY A 108 12.53 -15.46 -10.73
CA GLY A 108 12.75 -14.43 -11.75
C GLY A 108 11.67 -13.34 -11.76
N TRP A 109 11.75 -12.43 -12.74
CA TRP A 109 10.78 -11.34 -12.86
C TRP A 109 9.41 -11.86 -13.29
N ILE A 110 8.36 -11.44 -12.58
CA ILE A 110 6.96 -11.77 -12.88
C ILE A 110 6.25 -10.50 -13.32
N GLU A 111 5.57 -10.55 -14.47
CA GLU A 111 4.67 -9.48 -14.89
C GLU A 111 3.36 -9.53 -14.11
N LYS A 112 2.90 -8.37 -13.65
CA LYS A 112 1.66 -8.23 -12.88
C LYS A 112 0.84 -7.08 -13.42
N THR A 113 -0.45 -7.34 -13.62
CA THR A 113 -1.45 -6.32 -13.93
C THR A 113 -2.41 -6.21 -12.74
N ILE A 114 -2.44 -5.05 -12.10
CA ILE A 114 -3.33 -4.74 -10.98
C ILE A 114 -4.48 -3.89 -11.52
N HIS A 115 -5.66 -4.51 -11.67
CA HIS A 115 -6.84 -3.82 -12.16
C HIS A 115 -7.38 -2.80 -11.15
N LEU A 116 -7.80 -1.64 -11.65
CA LEU A 116 -8.41 -0.60 -10.83
C LEU A 116 -9.92 -0.83 -10.70
N ILE A 117 -10.39 -0.81 -9.47
CA ILE A 117 -11.80 -0.80 -9.09
C ILE A 117 -12.19 0.65 -8.84
N TYR A 118 -13.01 1.21 -9.73
CA TYR A 118 -13.56 2.56 -9.57
C TYR A 118 -14.77 2.52 -8.64
N ARG A 119 -14.70 3.28 -7.54
CA ARG A 119 -15.83 3.54 -6.65
C ARG A 119 -16.77 4.58 -7.25
N ASP A 120 -16.18 5.51 -8.00
CA ASP A 120 -16.89 6.54 -8.75
C ASP A 120 -16.37 6.58 -10.21
N THR A 121 -17.24 6.25 -11.15
CA THR A 121 -16.92 6.17 -12.59
C THR A 121 -16.98 7.52 -13.30
N GLU A 122 -17.55 8.56 -12.66
CA GLU A 122 -17.74 9.89 -13.24
C GLU A 122 -16.78 10.92 -12.66
N LYS A 123 -16.44 10.80 -11.38
CA LYS A 123 -15.53 11.71 -10.68
C LYS A 123 -14.10 11.60 -11.18
N ARG A 124 -13.42 12.74 -11.23
CA ARG A 124 -11.98 12.88 -11.51
C ARG A 124 -11.35 13.72 -10.39
N PRO A 125 -10.05 13.53 -10.12
CA PRO A 125 -9.33 14.42 -9.20
C PRO A 125 -9.43 15.87 -9.69
N ALA A 126 -9.64 16.82 -8.78
CA ALA A 126 -9.58 18.23 -9.12
C ALA A 126 -8.14 18.66 -9.45
N ASP A 127 -8.00 19.66 -10.32
CA ASP A 127 -6.69 20.17 -10.71
C ASP A 127 -5.90 20.65 -9.49
N GLY A 128 -4.66 20.14 -9.35
CA GLY A 128 -3.77 20.50 -8.26
C GLY A 128 -3.96 19.71 -6.96
N ASN A 129 -4.97 18.84 -6.87
CA ASN A 129 -5.12 17.88 -5.78
C ASN A 129 -4.11 16.72 -5.87
N TYR A 130 -3.86 16.07 -4.73
CA TYR A 130 -3.09 14.84 -4.66
C TYR A 130 -3.95 13.70 -5.21
N SER A 131 -3.52 13.18 -6.34
CA SER A 131 -4.35 12.34 -7.21
C SER A 131 -3.81 10.92 -7.40
N LEU A 132 -2.61 10.64 -6.89
CA LEU A 132 -1.97 9.35 -7.02
C LEU A 132 -1.34 8.90 -5.71
N VAL A 133 -1.65 7.67 -5.30
CA VAL A 133 -0.89 6.91 -4.30
C VAL A 133 -0.42 5.61 -4.94
N ILE A 134 0.84 5.25 -4.78
CA ILE A 134 1.36 3.92 -5.08
C ILE A 134 2.22 3.50 -3.90
N SER A 135 1.97 2.32 -3.37
CA SER A 135 2.73 1.73 -2.27
C SER A 135 3.18 0.32 -2.62
N PHE A 136 4.41 0.02 -2.21
CA PHE A 136 5.04 -1.29 -2.31
C PHE A 136 5.67 -1.58 -0.95
N ALA A 137 5.31 -2.70 -0.34
CA ALA A 137 5.88 -3.13 0.94
C ALA A 137 6.23 -4.62 0.87
N SER A 138 7.45 -4.98 1.28
CA SER A 138 7.89 -6.38 1.38
C SER A 138 7.20 -7.15 2.52
N SER A 139 6.57 -6.43 3.45
CA SER A 139 5.76 -6.97 4.54
C SER A 139 4.45 -6.20 4.62
N LYS A 140 3.32 -6.87 4.35
CA LYS A 140 1.98 -6.27 4.36
C LYS A 140 1.61 -5.70 5.73
N TYR A 141 2.09 -6.33 6.80
CA TYR A 141 1.78 -5.93 8.17
C TYR A 141 2.93 -5.13 8.82
N GLY A 142 3.88 -4.63 8.02
CA GLY A 142 5.05 -3.90 8.51
C GLY A 142 4.69 -2.66 9.35
N ASP A 143 3.60 -1.97 9.01
CA ASP A 143 3.07 -0.84 9.79
C ASP A 143 2.66 -1.21 11.22
N TYR A 144 2.46 -2.51 11.50
CA TYR A 144 2.17 -3.05 12.82
C TYR A 144 3.41 -3.62 13.51
N LEU A 145 4.61 -3.41 12.94
CA LEU A 145 5.85 -4.10 13.33
C LEU A 145 5.74 -5.63 13.24
N CYS A 146 4.83 -6.09 12.39
CA CYS A 146 4.55 -7.50 12.15
C CYS A 146 5.11 -7.89 10.78
N GLY A 147 5.92 -8.95 10.73
CA GLY A 147 6.47 -9.45 9.47
C GLY A 147 7.76 -10.25 9.65
N ASN A 148 8.49 -10.36 8.56
CA ASN A 148 9.77 -11.04 8.46
C ASN A 148 10.85 -10.07 7.91
N PRO A 149 11.93 -9.81 8.66
CA PRO A 149 12.97 -8.87 8.24
C PRO A 149 13.79 -9.36 7.04
N ASP A 150 13.71 -10.65 6.68
CA ASP A 150 14.40 -11.24 5.54
C ASP A 150 13.56 -11.17 4.25
N ASN A 151 12.34 -10.64 4.31
CA ASN A 151 11.51 -10.46 3.11
C ASN A 151 12.10 -9.41 2.17
N GLU A 152 12.06 -9.71 0.87
CA GLU A 152 12.54 -8.83 -0.20
C GLU A 152 11.44 -8.61 -1.24
N LEU A 153 11.28 -7.37 -1.68
CA LEU A 153 10.42 -7.00 -2.81
C LEU A 153 11.17 -6.03 -3.73
N TYR A 154 11.32 -6.44 -4.99
CA TYR A 154 11.88 -5.63 -6.06
C TYR A 154 10.79 -5.32 -7.07
N ILE A 155 10.69 -4.06 -7.50
CA ILE A 155 9.68 -3.58 -8.45
C ILE A 155 10.38 -2.91 -9.63
N ASP A 156 9.85 -3.13 -10.83
CA ASP A 156 10.38 -2.54 -12.08
C ASP A 156 9.26 -2.32 -13.11
N ASP A 157 9.54 -1.54 -14.16
CA ASP A 157 8.65 -1.28 -15.32
C ASP A 157 7.20 -0.94 -14.97
N ILE A 158 7.01 0.08 -14.12
CA ILE A 158 5.68 0.56 -13.72
C ILE A 158 5.05 1.39 -14.84
N GLU A 159 3.86 0.99 -15.31
CA GLU A 159 3.14 1.71 -16.34
C GLU A 159 1.61 1.67 -16.15
N TRP A 160 0.95 2.72 -16.61
CA TRP A 160 -0.51 2.74 -16.70
C TRP A 160 -1.01 1.94 -17.88
N VAL A 161 -2.09 1.19 -17.65
CA VAL A 161 -2.90 0.60 -18.71
C VAL A 161 -4.17 1.43 -18.82
N TYR A 162 -4.46 1.95 -20.01
CA TYR A 162 -5.70 2.68 -20.35
C TYR A 162 -6.70 1.77 -21.05
#